data_AF-A0A9E7HWN5-F1
#
_entry.id   AF-A0A9E7HWN5-F1
#
_cell.length_a   1.000
_cell.length_b   1.000
_cell.length_c   1.000
_cell.angle_alpha   90.00
_cell.angle_beta   90.00
_cell.angle_gamma   90.00
#
_symmetry.space_group_name_H-M   'P 1'
#
loop_
_entity.id
_entity.type
_entity.pdbx_description
1 polymer ?
#
loop_
_entity_poly.entity_id
_entity_poly.type
_entity_poly.pdbx_seq_one_letter_code
_entity_poly.pdbx_strand_id
1 'polypeptide(L)'
;MSSIYVESHLSNLSTKFYGEVTQQMLKHADYPGSNNGTGLFQIIIGMKIRDLYKQIISKKAAPPVKAAEALALRVPTHFFFS
;
A
#
# COMPACT_ATOMS: atom_id res chain seq x y z
N MET A 1 -17.61 4.80 -23.83
CA MET A 1 -16.35 4.25 -23.29
C MET A 1 -16.68 3.52 -21.99
N SER A 2 -16.27 2.27 -21.80
CA SER A 2 -16.54 1.53 -20.55
C SER A 2 -15.49 1.80 -19.48
N SER A 3 -15.85 1.71 -18.19
CA SER A 3 -14.89 1.90 -17.08
C SER A 3 -13.73 0.91 -17.13
N ILE A 4 -13.97 -0.32 -17.60
CA ILE A 4 -12.92 -1.33 -17.77
C ILE A 4 -11.92 -0.97 -18.87
N TYR A 5 -12.38 -0.31 -19.94
CA TYR A 5 -11.50 0.17 -21.00
C TYR A 5 -10.66 1.37 -20.52
N VAL A 6 -11.25 2.26 -19.74
CA VAL A 6 -10.49 3.37 -19.13
C VAL A 6 -9.45 2.82 -18.14
N GLU A 7 -9.84 1.86 -17.30
CA GLU A 7 -8.95 1.19 -16.35
C GLU A 7 -7.76 0.52 -17.04
N SER A 8 -7.97 -0.14 -18.18
CA SER A 8 -6.89 -0.82 -18.89
C SER A 8 -5.82 0.09 -19.47
N HIS A 9 -6.14 1.38 -19.67
CA HIS A 9 -5.21 2.39 -20.18
C HIS A 9 -4.57 3.23 -19.08
N LEU A 10 -5.07 3.14 -17.84
CA LEU A 10 -4.51 3.86 -16.70
C LEU A 10 -3.41 3.04 -16.02
N SER A 11 -2.29 3.71 -15.76
CA SER A 11 -1.15 3.11 -15.07
C SER A 11 -1.10 3.51 -13.59
N ASN A 12 -0.40 2.71 -12.79
CA ASN A 12 -0.14 3.01 -11.37
C ASN A 12 -1.43 3.22 -10.55
N LEU A 13 -2.44 2.37 -10.72
CA LEU A 13 -3.70 2.46 -9.96
C LEU A 13 -3.62 1.84 -8.54
N SER A 14 -2.49 1.22 -8.19
CA SER A 14 -2.32 0.46 -6.95
C SER A 14 -3.37 -0.66 -6.78
N THR A 15 -3.87 -1.20 -7.90
CA THR A 15 -4.78 -2.37 -7.93
C THR A 15 -4.03 -3.66 -7.59
N LYS A 16 -4.75 -4.66 -7.08
CA LYS A 16 -4.25 -6.01 -6.79
C LYS A 16 -4.47 -6.99 -7.94
N PHE A 17 -5.47 -6.72 -8.77
CA PHE A 17 -5.77 -7.49 -9.97
C PHE A 17 -6.44 -6.57 -11.00
N TYR A 18 -6.45 -7.00 -12.26
CA TYR A 18 -7.09 -6.28 -13.35
C TYR A 18 -8.62 -6.24 -13.17
N GLY A 19 -9.23 -5.08 -13.37
CA GLY A 19 -10.68 -4.89 -13.19
C GLY A 19 -11.09 -4.60 -11.76
N GLU A 20 -10.15 -4.49 -10.81
CA GLU A 20 -10.47 -4.17 -9.42
C GLU A 20 -11.19 -2.81 -9.32
N VAL A 21 -10.80 -1.80 -10.11
CA VAL A 21 -11.45 -0.47 -10.07
C VAL A 21 -12.90 -0.59 -10.52
N THR A 22 -13.11 -1.24 -11.67
CA THR A 22 -14.44 -1.47 -12.22
C THR A 22 -15.32 -2.29 -11.27
N GLN A 23 -14.76 -3.33 -10.63
CA GLN A 23 -15.50 -4.14 -9.67
C GLN A 23 -15.94 -3.31 -8.45
N GLN A 24 -15.09 -2.42 -7.94
CA GLN A 24 -15.47 -1.52 -6.85
C GLN A 24 -16.54 -0.50 -7.28
N MET A 25 -16.50 -0.04 -8.54
CA MET A 25 -17.55 0.83 -9.09
C MET A 25 -18.91 0.11 -9.16
N LEU A 26 -18.91 -1.17 -9.54
CA LEU A 26 -20.14 -1.97 -9.65
C LEU A 26 -20.78 -2.27 -8.29
N LYS A 27 -20.00 -2.36 -7.20
CA LYS A 27 -20.53 -2.57 -5.85
C LYS A 27 -21.35 -1.39 -5.31
N HIS A 28 -21.09 -0.20 -5.84
CA HIS A 28 -21.74 1.05 -5.43
C HIS A 28 -22.39 1.73 -6.65
N ALA A 29 -22.95 0.94 -7.56
CA ALA A 29 -23.50 1.43 -8.82
C ALA A 29 -24.67 2.42 -8.64
N ASP A 30 -25.36 2.35 -7.50
CA ASP A 30 -26.46 3.20 -7.09
C ASP A 30 -26.01 4.55 -6.49
N TYR A 31 -24.72 4.74 -6.23
CA TYR A 31 -24.21 5.96 -5.60
C TYR A 31 -24.09 7.10 -6.64
N PRO A 32 -24.36 8.37 -6.25
CA PRO A 32 -24.20 9.49 -7.16
C PRO A 32 -22.75 9.59 -7.66
N GLY A 33 -22.56 9.61 -8.97
CA GLY A 33 -21.24 9.67 -9.61
C GLY A 33 -20.59 8.31 -9.89
N SER A 34 -21.27 7.19 -9.59
CA SER A 34 -20.82 5.81 -9.86
C SER A 34 -20.63 5.48 -11.34
N ASN A 35 -21.12 6.32 -12.25
CA ASN A 35 -21.05 6.12 -13.71
C ASN A 35 -20.19 7.17 -14.42
N ASN A 36 -19.46 8.01 -13.67
CA ASN A 36 -18.62 9.06 -14.22
C ASN A 36 -17.26 9.15 -13.51
N GLY A 37 -16.47 10.17 -13.87
CA GLY A 37 -15.12 10.38 -13.34
C GLY A 37 -15.08 10.57 -11.82
N THR A 38 -16.16 11.04 -11.18
CA THR A 38 -16.21 11.27 -9.74
C THR A 38 -16.06 9.96 -8.97
N GLY A 39 -16.92 8.98 -9.23
CA GLY A 39 -16.83 7.66 -8.58
C GLY A 39 -15.54 6.93 -8.93
N LEU A 40 -15.09 7.06 -10.19
CA LEU A 40 -13.81 6.51 -10.64
C LEU A 40 -12.64 7.04 -9.80
N PHE A 41 -12.49 8.36 -9.68
CA PHE A 41 -11.39 8.96 -8.93
C PHE A 41 -11.50 8.72 -7.43
N GLN A 42 -12.70 8.71 -6.86
CA GLN A 42 -12.90 8.34 -5.44
C GLN A 42 -12.34 6.94 -5.15
N ILE A 43 -12.62 5.97 -6.01
CA ILE A 43 -12.10 4.60 -5.85
C ILE A 43 -10.58 4.56 -6.05
N ILE A 44 -10.04 5.26 -7.06
CA ILE A 44 -8.59 5.37 -7.27
C ILE A 44 -7.88 5.96 -6.05
N ILE A 45 -8.43 7.01 -5.46
CA ILE A 45 -7.91 7.63 -4.22
C ILE A 45 -7.94 6.60 -3.08
N GLY A 46 -9.05 5.88 -2.89
CA GLY A 46 -9.14 4.83 -1.89
C GLY A 46 -8.08 3.73 -2.06
N MET A 47 -7.81 3.32 -3.30
CA MET A 47 -6.74 2.35 -3.60
C MET A 47 -5.34 2.89 -3.29
N LYS A 48 -5.08 4.17 -3.55
CA LYS A 48 -3.82 4.83 -3.19
C LYS A 48 -3.63 4.95 -1.68
N ILE A 49 -4.67 5.29 -0.94
CA ILE A 49 -4.63 5.33 0.53
C ILE A 49 -4.32 3.94 1.09
N ARG A 50 -4.97 2.89 0.58
CA ARG A 50 -4.69 1.50 0.97
C ARG A 50 -3.22 1.13 0.75
N ASP A 51 -2.67 1.48 -0.40
CA ASP A 51 -1.29 1.16 -0.76
C ASP A 51 -0.29 1.92 0.12
N LEU A 52 -0.52 3.22 0.32
CA LEU A 52 0.28 4.07 1.20
C LEU A 52 0.26 3.57 2.65
N TYR A 53 -0.92 3.21 3.16
CA TYR A 53 -1.07 2.67 4.52
C TYR A 53 -0.25 1.39 4.72
N LYS A 54 -0.27 0.47 3.75
CA LYS A 54 0.56 -0.74 3.78
C LYS A 54 2.06 -0.42 3.79
N GLN A 55 2.49 0.55 2.99
CA GLN A 55 3.89 0.98 2.98
C GLN A 55 4.32 1.59 4.32
N ILE A 56 3.48 2.43 4.93
CA ILE A 56 3.76 3.05 6.23
C ILE A 56 3.90 1.98 7.32
N ILE A 57 2.98 1.00 7.38
CA ILE A 57 3.06 -0.08 8.37
C ILE A 57 4.30 -0.95 8.14
N SER A 58 4.60 -1.31 6.89
CA SER A 58 5.78 -2.10 6.56
C SER A 58 7.07 -1.39 7.01
N LYS A 59 7.18 -0.08 6.76
CA LYS A 59 8.30 0.74 7.24
C LYS A 59 8.41 0.77 8.77
N LYS A 60 7.27 0.83 9.48
CA LYS A 60 7.23 0.85 10.95
C LYS A 60 7.54 -0.52 11.57
N ALA A 61 7.21 -1.60 10.88
CA ALA A 61 7.42 -2.98 11.33
C ALA A 61 8.88 -3.48 11.16
N ALA A 62 9.75 -2.70 10.52
CA ALA A 62 11.17 -3.02 10.42
C ALA A 62 11.79 -3.07 11.84
N PRO A 63 12.26 -4.25 12.31
CA PRO A 63 12.86 -4.34 13.63
C PRO A 63 14.19 -3.57 13.67
N PRO A 64 14.66 -3.12 14.85
CA PRO A 64 15.97 -2.48 15.02
C PRO A 64 17.11 -3.50 14.92
N VAL A 65 17.07 -4.42 13.94
CA VAL A 65 18.04 -5.52 13.81
C VAL A 65 19.46 -4.97 13.60
N LYS A 66 19.59 -3.82 12.92
CA LYS A 66 20.88 -3.15 12.73
C LYS A 66 21.44 -2.47 14.00
N ALA A 67 20.60 -2.17 14.99
CA ALA A 67 21.06 -1.56 16.25
C ALA A 67 21.55 -2.62 17.26
N ALA A 68 20.97 -3.82 17.24
CA ALA A 68 21.36 -4.92 18.12
C ALA A 68 22.75 -5.50 17.74
N GLU A 69 23.05 -5.60 16.44
CA GLU A 69 24.33 -6.15 15.96
C GLU A 69 25.51 -5.19 16.23
N ALA A 70 25.28 -3.88 16.18
CA ALA A 70 26.29 -2.87 16.51
C ALA A 70 26.62 -2.79 18.01
N LEU A 71 25.68 -3.18 18.89
CA LEU A 71 25.90 -3.21 20.34
C LEU A 71 26.63 -4.49 20.78
N ALA A 72 26.39 -5.61 20.09
CA ALA A 72 27.06 -6.89 20.36
C ALA A 72 28.57 -6.88 20.03
N LEU A 73 29.02 -6.01 19.12
CA LEU A 73 30.44 -5.84 18.77
C LEU A 73 31.24 -4.93 19.73
N ARG A 74 30.60 -4.37 20.78
CA ARG A 74 31.22 -3.34 21.65
C ARG A 74 31.46 -3.80 23.09
N VAL A 75 31.22 -5.06 23.42
CA VAL A 75 31.52 -5.61 24.77
C VAL A 75 32.94 -6.22 24.76
N PRO A 76 33.95 -5.61 25.41
CA PRO A 76 35.27 -6.22 25.54
C PRO A 76 35.18 -7.42 26.49
N THR A 77 35.45 -8.62 25.97
CA THR A 77 35.43 -9.90 26.69
C THR A 77 36.60 -10.10 27.68
N HIS A 78 37.25 -9.03 28.12
CA HIS A 78 38.53 -9.09 28.85
C HIS A 78 38.43 -8.98 30.38
N PHE A 79 37.23 -8.98 30.98
CA PHE A 79 37.04 -8.67 32.40
C PHE A 79 36.54 -9.81 33.29
N PHE A 80 36.63 -11.07 32.84
CA PHE A 80 36.27 -12.23 33.65
C PHE A 80 37.45 -13.20 33.67
N PHE A 81 38.25 -13.16 34.74
CA PHE A 81 39.28 -14.11 35.22
C PHE A 81 40.50 -13.34 35.75
N SER A 82 40.45 -12.95 37.03
CA SER A 82 41.58 -12.86 37.94
C SER A 82 41.12 -13.19 39.34
#